data_AF-A0A5F2B0V9-F1
#
_entry.id   AF-A0A5F2B0V9-F1
#
_cell.length_a   1.000
_cell.length_b   1.000
_cell.length_c   1.000
_cell.angle_alpha   90.00
_cell.angle_beta   90.00
_cell.angle_gamma   90.00
#
_symmetry.space_group_name_H-M   'P 1'
#
loop_
_entity.id
_entity.type
_entity.pdbx_description
1 polymer ?
#
loop_
_entity_poly.entity_id
_entity_poly.type
_entity_poly.pdbx_seq_one_letter_code
_entity_poly.pdbx_strand_id
1 'polypeptide(L)'
;SMLSGMYTGGTPNLNAIGLALNANKETIALVNTIDVVFGGLYLLFLLTVGKKFFSLFLKKEEEKNVPIELVETTHEEQIPAWKRIILPNGIGLLLATLGFGVSVAFTFLIFSSLYAPSILLGITTWGIGISFHSKVRQLKTYEFGSYLILVFSVAIGFLADLEELKKDFGTVSLILLSILFGAIGIHLILGILFKIPVDTWIITSVSSIYGPAFVPPVVQ
;
A
#
# COMPACT_ATOMS: atom_id res chain seq x y z
N SER A 1 2.37 -18.65 -9.64
CA SER A 1 3.67 -18.27 -9.02
C SER A 1 3.93 -16.77 -9.03
N MET A 2 3.65 -16.03 -10.12
CA MET A 2 3.81 -14.56 -10.11
C MET A 2 2.76 -13.84 -9.26
N LEU A 3 1.50 -14.29 -9.33
CA LEU A 3 0.39 -13.69 -8.58
C LEU A 3 0.54 -13.83 -7.05
N SER A 4 1.17 -14.91 -6.57
CA SER A 4 1.51 -15.01 -5.14
C SER A 4 2.49 -13.93 -4.71
N GLY A 5 3.35 -13.45 -5.62
CA GLY A 5 4.21 -12.29 -5.37
C GLY A 5 3.41 -11.01 -5.19
N MET A 6 2.43 -10.78 -6.07
CA MET A 6 1.53 -9.63 -6.03
C MET A 6 0.83 -9.47 -4.69
N TYR A 7 0.25 -10.55 -4.16
CA TYR A 7 -0.52 -10.49 -2.91
C TYR A 7 0.32 -10.61 -1.63
N THR A 8 1.64 -10.81 -1.74
CA THR A 8 2.57 -10.82 -0.59
C THR A 8 3.49 -9.61 -0.54
N GLY A 9 3.67 -8.89 -1.66
CA GLY A 9 4.58 -7.74 -1.76
C GLY A 9 4.27 -6.76 -2.89
N GLY A 10 3.04 -6.79 -3.42
CA GLY A 10 2.55 -5.88 -4.45
C GLY A 10 3.17 -6.11 -5.84
N THR A 11 2.87 -5.18 -6.75
CA THR A 11 3.42 -5.09 -8.10
C THR A 11 4.95 -5.22 -8.16
N PRO A 12 5.75 -4.62 -7.24
CA PRO A 12 7.20 -4.81 -7.25
C PRO A 12 7.62 -6.28 -7.10
N ASN A 13 6.94 -7.04 -6.23
CA ASN A 13 7.24 -8.46 -6.01
C ASN A 13 6.73 -9.33 -7.17
N LEU A 14 5.57 -8.99 -7.77
CA LEU A 14 5.15 -9.63 -9.03
C LEU A 14 6.21 -9.46 -10.11
N ASN A 15 6.67 -8.22 -10.34
CA ASN A 15 7.65 -7.92 -11.39
C ASN A 15 8.96 -8.67 -11.15
N ALA A 16 9.42 -8.72 -9.90
CA ALA A 16 10.59 -9.48 -9.51
C ALA A 16 10.48 -10.98 -9.81
N ILE A 17 9.40 -11.63 -9.36
CA ILE A 17 9.18 -13.07 -9.59
C ILE A 17 8.95 -13.34 -11.08
N GLY A 18 8.25 -12.45 -11.78
CA GLY A 18 8.05 -12.52 -13.23
C GLY A 18 9.36 -12.52 -14.00
N LEU A 19 10.25 -11.57 -13.68
CA LEU A 19 11.59 -11.51 -14.28
C LEU A 19 12.43 -12.74 -13.93
N ALA A 20 12.39 -13.21 -12.68
CA ALA A 20 13.13 -14.41 -12.26
C ALA A 20 12.64 -15.69 -12.96
N LEU A 21 11.35 -15.78 -13.28
CA LEU A 21 10.76 -16.89 -14.02
C LEU A 21 10.87 -16.72 -15.55
N ASN A 22 11.55 -15.67 -16.04
CA ASN A 22 11.60 -15.30 -17.46
C ASN A 22 10.21 -15.18 -18.11
N ALA A 23 9.23 -14.69 -17.34
CA ALA A 23 7.90 -14.43 -17.87
C ALA A 23 7.94 -13.31 -18.92
N ASN A 24 7.08 -13.43 -19.93
CA ASN A 24 6.98 -12.42 -20.98
C ASN A 24 6.59 -11.06 -20.37
N LYS A 25 7.27 -9.99 -20.79
CA LYS A 25 7.01 -8.61 -20.35
C LYS A 25 5.56 -8.20 -20.65
N GLU A 26 5.02 -8.65 -21.78
CA GLU A 26 3.62 -8.41 -22.15
C GLU A 26 2.65 -9.07 -21.16
N THR A 27 3.00 -10.23 -20.60
CA THR A 27 2.17 -10.88 -19.57
C THR A 27 2.27 -10.15 -18.23
N ILE A 28 3.45 -9.68 -17.86
CA ILE A 28 3.67 -8.88 -16.64
C ILE A 28 2.86 -7.58 -16.72
N ALA A 29 2.95 -6.90 -17.86
CA ALA A 29 2.25 -5.64 -18.09
C ALA A 29 0.72 -5.85 -18.11
N LEU A 30 0.22 -6.87 -18.80
CA LEU A 30 -1.21 -7.21 -18.82
C LEU A 30 -1.77 -7.46 -17.41
N VAL A 31 -1.05 -8.26 -16.60
CA VAL A 31 -1.46 -8.56 -15.22
C VAL A 31 -1.47 -7.29 -14.35
N ASN A 32 -0.47 -6.43 -14.49
CA ASN A 32 -0.40 -5.18 -13.74
C ASN A 32 -1.54 -4.22 -14.14
N THR A 33 -1.83 -4.09 -15.43
CA THR A 33 -2.94 -3.26 -15.92
C THR A 33 -4.29 -3.77 -15.39
N ILE A 34 -4.54 -5.07 -15.47
CA ILE A 34 -5.76 -5.70 -14.95
C ILE A 34 -5.89 -5.47 -13.44
N ASP A 35 -4.81 -5.68 -12.68
CA ASP A 35 -4.81 -5.46 -11.22
C ASP A 35 -5.07 -4.00 -10.85
N VAL A 36 -4.45 -3.04 -11.54
CA VAL A 36 -4.69 -1.60 -11.31
C VAL A 36 -6.15 -1.24 -11.59
N VAL A 37 -6.74 -1.77 -12.66
CA VAL A 37 -8.14 -1.50 -13.01
C VAL A 37 -9.09 -2.12 -11.97
N PHE A 38 -8.98 -3.42 -11.69
CA PHE A 38 -9.92 -4.10 -10.78
C PHE A 38 -9.69 -3.76 -9.30
N GLY A 39 -8.44 -3.58 -8.89
CA GLY A 39 -8.08 -3.03 -7.59
C GLY A 39 -8.61 -1.60 -7.44
N GLY A 40 -8.42 -0.74 -8.44
CA GLY A 40 -8.99 0.60 -8.44
C GLY A 40 -10.52 0.60 -8.29
N LEU A 41 -11.22 -0.26 -9.04
CA LEU A 41 -12.68 -0.43 -8.92
C LEU A 41 -13.10 -0.92 -7.53
N TYR A 42 -12.37 -1.88 -6.96
CA TYR A 42 -12.64 -2.37 -5.61
C TYR A 42 -12.39 -1.29 -4.55
N LEU A 43 -11.33 -0.50 -4.68
CA LEU A 43 -11.07 0.64 -3.79
C LEU A 43 -12.18 1.69 -3.90
N LEU A 44 -12.62 2.05 -5.10
CA LEU A 44 -13.76 2.96 -5.30
C LEU A 44 -15.05 2.42 -4.67
N PHE A 45 -15.30 1.12 -4.79
CA PHE A 45 -16.41 0.46 -4.12
C PHE A 45 -16.30 0.62 -2.59
N LEU A 46 -15.11 0.40 -2.01
CA LEU A 46 -14.88 0.56 -0.57
C LEU A 46 -15.14 2.00 -0.10
N LEU A 47 -14.65 2.99 -0.85
CA LEU A 47 -14.79 4.41 -0.53
C LEU A 47 -16.24 4.92 -0.64
N THR A 48 -17.07 4.30 -1.48
CA THR A 48 -18.43 4.79 -1.76
C THR A 48 -19.50 4.05 -0.97
N VAL A 49 -19.54 2.73 -1.08
CA VAL A 49 -20.64 1.90 -0.55
C VAL A 49 -20.16 0.69 0.25
N GLY A 50 -18.85 0.42 0.29
CA GLY A 50 -18.28 -0.78 0.89
C GLY A 50 -18.64 -0.95 2.35
N LYS A 51 -18.53 0.11 3.18
CA LYS A 51 -18.93 0.05 4.59
C LYS A 51 -20.38 -0.36 4.77
N LYS A 52 -21.28 0.25 3.99
CA LYS A 52 -22.71 -0.08 4.02
C LYS A 52 -22.96 -1.52 3.57
N PHE A 53 -22.30 -1.96 2.50
CA PHE A 53 -22.42 -3.33 1.99
C PHE A 53 -21.94 -4.37 3.03
N PHE A 54 -20.74 -4.23 3.58
CA PHE A 54 -20.18 -5.20 4.53
C PHE A 54 -20.89 -5.17 5.89
N SER A 55 -21.51 -4.04 6.27
CA SER A 55 -22.36 -3.95 7.47
C SER A 55 -23.61 -4.83 7.45
N LEU A 56 -24.02 -5.34 6.28
CA LEU A 56 -25.11 -6.29 6.16
C LEU A 56 -24.72 -7.70 6.63
N PHE A 57 -23.43 -8.03 6.59
CA PHE A 57 -22.93 -9.37 6.88
C PHE A 57 -22.18 -9.44 8.21
N LEU A 58 -21.49 -8.37 8.59
CA LEU A 58 -20.62 -8.32 9.76
C LEU A 58 -21.32 -7.70 10.98
N LYS A 59 -20.71 -7.91 12.15
CA LYS A 59 -21.20 -7.32 13.42
C LYS A 59 -21.06 -5.80 13.35
N LYS A 60 -22.11 -5.07 13.73
CA LYS A 60 -22.01 -3.62 13.94
C LYS A 60 -20.98 -3.31 15.02
N GLU A 61 -20.24 -2.22 14.83
CA GLU A 61 -19.34 -1.69 15.86
C GLU A 61 -20.12 -1.47 17.16
N GLU A 62 -19.48 -1.76 18.29
CA GLU A 62 -20.00 -1.33 19.58
C GLU A 62 -19.73 0.17 19.69
N GLU A 63 -20.76 0.97 19.99
CA GLU A 63 -20.58 2.39 20.30
C GLU A 63 -19.71 2.52 21.56
N LYS A 64 -18.39 2.49 21.38
CA LYS A 64 -17.49 3.02 22.38
C LYS A 64 -17.61 4.53 22.26
N ASN A 65 -18.32 5.11 23.23
CA ASN A 65 -18.11 6.49 23.66
C ASN A 65 -16.66 6.61 24.15
N VAL A 66 -15.70 6.52 23.24
CA VAL A 66 -14.36 7.04 23.49
C VAL A 66 -14.58 8.54 23.51
N PRO A 67 -14.40 9.21 24.67
CA PRO A 67 -14.35 10.67 24.66
C PRO A 67 -13.33 11.00 23.58
N ILE A 68 -13.73 11.80 22.60
CA ILE A 68 -12.76 12.44 21.73
C ILE A 68 -11.90 13.24 22.70
N GLU A 69 -10.77 12.68 23.14
CA GLU A 69 -9.65 13.48 23.59
C GLU A 69 -9.33 14.31 22.36
N LEU A 70 -9.96 15.50 22.33
CA LEU A 70 -9.43 16.64 21.64
C LEU A 70 -7.96 16.62 22.01
N VAL A 71 -7.13 16.18 21.07
CA VAL A 71 -5.69 16.34 21.19
C VAL A 71 -5.54 17.82 21.45
N GLU A 72 -5.32 18.18 22.72
CA GLU A 72 -5.05 19.55 23.11
C GLU A 72 -3.88 19.95 22.23
N THR A 73 -4.17 20.81 21.26
CA THR A 73 -3.15 21.49 20.49
C THR A 73 -2.37 22.27 21.50
N THR A 74 -1.29 21.67 21.99
CA THR A 74 -0.41 22.26 22.98
C THR A 74 0.04 23.59 22.39
N HIS A 75 -0.36 24.67 23.06
CA HIS A 75 0.12 26.01 22.77
C HIS A 75 1.62 26.02 23.02
N GLU A 76 2.44 25.90 21.98
CA GLU A 76 3.89 26.13 22.09
C GLU A 76 4.46 26.75 20.80
N GLU A 77 4.83 28.03 20.98
CA GLU A 77 5.87 28.83 20.34
C GLU A 77 5.78 29.26 18.86
N GLN A 78 6.19 30.52 18.65
CA GLN A 78 6.28 31.30 17.41
C GLN A 78 7.34 30.75 16.43
N ILE A 79 7.29 29.46 16.10
CA ILE A 79 8.11 28.89 15.05
C ILE A 79 7.37 29.10 13.72
N PRO A 80 7.97 29.77 12.73
CA PRO A 80 7.27 30.05 11.49
C PRO A 80 6.95 28.73 10.76
N ALA A 81 5.72 28.59 10.28
CA ALA A 81 5.12 27.34 9.80
C ALA A 81 5.99 26.55 8.79
N TRP A 82 6.76 27.26 7.96
CA TRP A 82 7.70 26.66 7.01
C TRP A 82 8.84 25.88 7.70
N LYS A 83 9.39 26.35 8.83
CA LYS A 83 10.41 25.60 9.60
C LYS A 83 9.83 24.38 10.31
N ARG A 84 8.54 24.44 10.71
CA ARG A 84 7.86 23.33 11.39
C ARG A 84 7.48 22.19 10.45
N ILE A 85 7.24 22.48 9.16
CA ILE A 85 6.76 21.48 8.18
C ILE A 85 7.87 21.09 7.18
N ILE A 86 8.58 22.06 6.61
CA ILE A 86 9.55 21.80 5.54
C ILE A 86 10.80 21.09 6.08
N LEU A 87 11.26 21.47 7.27
CA LEU A 87 12.49 20.91 7.82
C LEU A 87 12.35 19.42 8.20
N PRO A 88 11.32 18.98 8.95
CA PRO A 88 11.15 17.57 9.28
C PRO A 88 10.87 16.70 8.03
N ASN A 89 10.03 17.19 7.11
CA ASN A 89 9.73 16.48 5.86
C ASN A 89 10.95 16.40 4.93
N GLY A 90 11.75 17.47 4.84
CA GLY A 90 12.99 17.49 4.08
C GLY A 90 14.03 16.52 4.64
N ILE A 91 14.19 16.46 5.96
CA ILE A 91 15.06 15.47 6.63
C ILE A 91 14.53 14.05 6.36
N GLY A 92 13.23 13.81 6.48
CA GLY A 92 12.62 12.51 6.18
C GLY A 92 12.88 12.08 4.73
N LEU A 93 12.69 13.00 3.77
CA LEU A 93 12.96 12.75 2.36
C LEU A 93 14.44 12.46 2.11
N LEU A 94 15.35 13.22 2.74
CA LEU A 94 16.79 12.98 2.65
C LEU A 94 17.19 11.60 3.18
N LEU A 95 16.63 11.19 4.33
CA LEU A 95 16.89 9.86 4.90
C LEU A 95 16.36 8.73 4.01
N ALA A 96 15.21 8.95 3.35
CA ALA A 96 14.64 8.00 2.39
C ALA A 96 15.50 7.88 1.13
N THR A 97 15.95 9.01 0.54
CA THR A 97 16.80 9.00 -0.66
C THR A 97 18.19 8.42 -0.38
N LEU A 98 18.78 8.71 0.80
CA LEU A 98 20.02 8.08 1.24
C LEU A 98 19.84 6.56 1.39
N GLY A 99 18.76 6.11 2.03
CA GLY A 99 18.46 4.68 2.18
C GLY A 99 18.32 3.97 0.84
N PHE A 100 17.63 4.60 -0.12
CA PHE A 100 17.54 4.10 -1.49
C PHE A 100 18.92 3.99 -2.15
N GLY A 101 19.73 5.04 -2.07
CA GLY A 101 21.09 5.05 -2.63
C GLY A 101 21.99 3.96 -2.05
N VAL A 102 21.97 3.78 -0.73
CA VAL A 102 22.71 2.71 -0.04
C VAL A 102 22.24 1.33 -0.52
N SER A 103 20.93 1.13 -0.66
CA SER A 103 20.35 -0.14 -1.10
C SER A 103 20.72 -0.49 -2.54
N VAL A 104 20.73 0.51 -3.43
CA VAL A 104 21.19 0.37 -4.83
C VAL A 104 22.69 0.05 -4.87
N ALA A 105 23.51 0.79 -4.14
CA ALA A 105 24.95 0.57 -4.10
C ALA A 105 25.31 -0.83 -3.59
N PHE A 106 24.66 -1.27 -2.50
CA PHE A 106 24.85 -2.59 -1.93
C PHE A 106 24.42 -3.70 -2.90
N THR A 107 23.28 -3.52 -3.58
CA THR A 107 22.80 -4.48 -4.58
C THR A 107 23.76 -4.59 -5.75
N PHE A 108 24.23 -3.45 -6.29
CA PHE A 108 25.15 -3.45 -7.41
C PHE A 108 26.50 -4.08 -7.04
N LEU A 109 26.99 -3.88 -5.82
CA LEU A 109 28.24 -4.48 -5.36
C LEU A 109 28.18 -6.02 -5.31
N ILE A 110 27.05 -6.59 -4.91
CA ILE A 110 26.87 -8.04 -4.76
C ILE A 110 26.50 -8.70 -6.08
N PHE A 111 25.52 -8.14 -6.79
CA PHE A 111 24.92 -8.78 -7.97
C PHE A 111 25.44 -8.24 -9.29
N SER A 112 26.31 -7.21 -9.27
CA SER A 112 26.82 -6.51 -10.47
C SER A 112 25.71 -6.06 -11.44
N SER A 113 24.49 -5.91 -10.91
CA SER A 113 23.27 -5.60 -11.67
C SER A 113 22.22 -4.99 -10.73
N LEU A 114 21.25 -4.28 -11.30
CA LEU A 114 20.14 -3.70 -10.55
C LEU A 114 19.08 -4.76 -10.27
N TYR A 115 19.25 -5.51 -9.18
CA TYR A 115 18.31 -6.55 -8.77
C TYR A 115 17.23 -5.98 -7.84
N ALA A 116 16.04 -5.73 -8.41
CA ALA A 116 14.93 -5.05 -7.72
C ALA A 116 14.55 -5.66 -6.35
N PRO A 117 14.47 -6.99 -6.15
CA PRO A 117 14.19 -7.58 -4.83
C PRO A 117 15.19 -7.18 -3.76
N SER A 118 16.48 -7.19 -4.09
CA SER A 118 17.55 -6.82 -3.16
C SER A 118 17.46 -5.34 -2.78
N ILE A 119 17.15 -4.47 -3.75
CA ILE A 119 16.96 -3.04 -3.51
C ILE A 119 15.76 -2.81 -2.57
N LEU A 120 14.63 -3.51 -2.82
CA LEU A 120 13.42 -3.41 -2.00
C LEU A 120 13.65 -3.90 -0.57
N LEU A 121 14.36 -5.03 -0.41
CA LEU A 121 14.75 -5.53 0.91
C LEU A 121 15.69 -4.54 1.61
N GLY A 122 16.68 -4.00 0.90
CA GLY A 122 17.61 -3.02 1.46
C GLY A 122 16.91 -1.78 1.98
N ILE A 123 16.00 -1.19 1.19
CA ILE A 123 15.34 0.06 1.59
C ILE A 123 14.34 -0.16 2.73
N THR A 124 13.67 -1.32 2.77
CA THR A 124 12.77 -1.66 3.87
C THR A 124 13.55 -1.94 5.15
N THR A 125 14.67 -2.66 5.08
CA THR A 125 15.58 -2.86 6.22
C THR A 125 16.15 -1.53 6.72
N TRP A 126 16.55 -0.64 5.81
CA TRP A 126 17.00 0.71 6.18
C TRP A 126 15.91 1.49 6.90
N GLY A 127 14.70 1.54 6.32
CA GLY A 127 13.55 2.25 6.90
C GLY A 127 13.19 1.75 8.30
N ILE A 128 13.13 0.42 8.48
CA ILE A 128 12.91 -0.21 9.79
C ILE A 128 14.06 0.14 10.74
N GLY A 129 15.31 0.03 10.30
CA GLY A 129 16.49 0.31 11.10
C GLY A 129 16.52 1.74 11.64
N ILE A 130 16.29 2.74 10.79
CA ILE A 130 16.27 4.15 11.23
C ILE A 130 15.04 4.49 12.08
N SER A 131 13.94 3.73 11.96
CA SER A 131 12.73 3.95 12.76
C SER A 131 12.93 3.72 14.26
N PHE A 132 13.94 2.92 14.64
CA PHE A 132 14.32 2.73 16.05
C PHE A 132 14.97 3.97 16.67
N HIS A 133 15.46 4.91 15.87
CA HIS A 133 16.10 6.12 16.37
C HIS A 133 15.05 7.17 16.76
N SER A 134 15.07 7.60 18.03
CA SER A 134 14.06 8.50 18.61
C SER A 134 13.90 9.82 17.84
N LYS A 135 15.00 10.39 17.34
CA LYS A 135 14.96 11.64 16.55
C LYS A 135 14.23 11.48 15.22
N VAL A 136 14.32 10.31 14.57
CA VAL A 136 13.63 10.05 13.30
C VAL A 136 12.13 9.90 13.56
N ARG A 137 11.75 9.19 14.61
CA ARG A 137 10.34 9.02 15.00
C ARG A 137 9.64 10.35 15.35
N GLN A 138 10.38 11.31 15.88
CA GLN A 138 9.84 12.63 16.25
C GLN A 138 9.59 13.56 15.05
N LEU A 139 10.06 13.22 13.84
CA LEU A 139 9.91 14.08 12.65
C LEU A 139 8.44 14.21 12.17
N LYS A 140 7.51 13.37 12.66
CA LYS A 140 6.07 13.38 12.33
C LYS A 140 5.79 13.50 10.81
N THR A 141 6.55 12.79 9.97
CA THR A 141 6.47 12.86 8.50
C THR A 141 5.32 12.04 7.89
N TYR A 142 4.38 11.56 8.70
CA TYR A 142 3.32 10.64 8.28
C TYR A 142 2.40 11.25 7.21
N GLU A 143 1.97 12.50 7.39
CA GLU A 143 1.10 13.20 6.43
C GLU A 143 1.81 13.39 5.08
N PHE A 144 3.09 13.77 5.11
CA PHE A 144 3.91 13.95 3.91
C PHE A 144 4.14 12.62 3.17
N GLY A 145 4.45 11.55 3.91
CA GLY A 145 4.57 10.21 3.34
C GLY A 145 3.27 9.73 2.71
N SER A 146 2.13 9.96 3.36
CA SER A 146 0.81 9.61 2.84
C SER A 146 0.49 10.35 1.54
N TYR A 147 0.86 11.64 1.44
CA TYR A 147 0.75 12.41 0.21
C TYR A 147 1.61 11.81 -0.93
N LEU A 148 2.86 11.43 -0.65
CA LEU A 148 3.73 10.80 -1.66
C LEU A 148 3.17 9.46 -2.15
N ILE A 149 2.55 8.67 -1.27
CA ILE A 149 1.89 7.41 -1.64
C ILE A 149 0.70 7.66 -2.57
N LEU A 150 -0.09 8.72 -2.31
CA LEU A 150 -1.19 9.10 -3.20
C LEU A 150 -0.67 9.56 -4.58
N VAL A 151 0.35 10.42 -4.62
CA VAL A 151 0.98 10.85 -5.89
C VAL A 151 1.55 9.66 -6.66
N PHE A 152 2.21 8.73 -5.98
CA PHE A 152 2.71 7.49 -6.56
C PHE A 152 1.58 6.63 -7.13
N SER A 153 0.48 6.48 -6.39
CA SER A 153 -0.69 5.71 -6.82
C SER A 153 -1.33 6.31 -8.08
N VAL A 154 -1.44 7.64 -8.13
CA VAL A 154 -1.91 8.36 -9.32
C VAL A 154 -0.97 8.11 -10.50
N ALA A 155 0.36 8.19 -10.28
CA ALA A 155 1.34 7.91 -11.33
C ALA A 155 1.25 6.48 -11.87
N ILE A 156 1.06 5.47 -11.00
CA ILE A 156 0.81 4.08 -11.43
C ILE A 156 -0.47 3.99 -12.27
N GLY A 157 -1.55 4.66 -11.84
CA GLY A 157 -2.78 4.72 -12.62
C GLY A 157 -2.59 5.26 -14.03
N PHE A 158 -1.73 6.27 -14.20
CA PHE A 158 -1.38 6.81 -15.52
C PHE A 158 -0.48 5.89 -16.35
N LEU A 159 0.29 4.99 -15.72
CA LEU A 159 1.12 4.00 -16.41
C LEU A 159 0.32 2.78 -16.89
N ALA A 160 -0.95 2.63 -16.47
CA ALA A 160 -1.78 1.52 -16.90
C ALA A 160 -2.11 1.63 -18.40
N ASP A 161 -1.68 0.64 -19.17
CA ASP A 161 -1.91 0.60 -20.62
C ASP A 161 -3.18 -0.20 -20.95
N LEU A 162 -4.27 0.52 -21.21
CA LEU A 162 -5.56 -0.07 -21.58
C LEU A 162 -5.56 -0.74 -22.96
N GLU A 163 -4.53 -0.53 -23.78
CA GLU A 163 -4.41 -1.22 -25.06
C GLU A 163 -4.05 -2.69 -24.88
N GLU A 164 -3.25 -3.01 -23.85
CA GLU A 164 -2.93 -4.39 -23.49
C GLU A 164 -4.16 -5.19 -23.06
N LEU A 165 -5.19 -4.51 -22.52
CA LEU A 165 -6.48 -5.09 -22.16
C LEU A 165 -7.21 -5.76 -23.34
N LYS A 166 -6.78 -5.54 -24.58
CA LYS A 166 -7.38 -6.17 -25.78
C LYS A 166 -6.81 -7.57 -26.06
N LYS A 167 -5.67 -7.94 -25.46
CA LYS A 167 -4.97 -9.21 -25.70
C LYS A 167 -5.17 -10.14 -24.49
N ASP A 168 -5.80 -11.30 -24.69
CA ASP A 168 -5.97 -12.35 -23.67
C ASP A 168 -6.58 -11.91 -22.31
N PHE A 169 -7.38 -10.84 -22.31
CA PHE A 169 -8.04 -10.32 -21.10
C PHE A 169 -8.91 -11.36 -20.40
N GLY A 170 -9.65 -12.19 -21.14
CA GLY A 170 -10.65 -13.09 -20.59
C GLY A 170 -10.09 -14.02 -19.51
N THR A 171 -9.10 -14.84 -19.85
CA THR A 171 -8.56 -15.84 -18.93
C THR A 171 -7.77 -15.21 -17.78
N VAL A 172 -6.93 -14.20 -18.08
CA VAL A 172 -6.09 -13.56 -17.07
C VAL A 172 -6.93 -12.76 -16.08
N SER A 173 -7.90 -11.97 -16.55
CA SER A 173 -8.82 -11.25 -15.67
C SER A 173 -9.63 -12.19 -14.79
N LEU A 174 -10.14 -13.31 -15.33
CA LEU A 174 -10.90 -14.27 -14.54
C LEU A 174 -10.06 -14.85 -13.39
N ILE A 175 -8.79 -15.18 -13.64
CA ILE A 175 -7.87 -15.64 -12.59
C ILE A 175 -7.65 -14.54 -11.55
N LEU A 176 -7.36 -13.31 -11.95
CA LEU A 176 -7.12 -12.20 -11.01
C LEU A 176 -8.36 -11.88 -10.18
N LEU A 177 -9.54 -11.79 -10.80
CA LEU A 177 -10.80 -11.59 -10.09
C LEU A 177 -11.07 -12.72 -9.11
N SER A 178 -10.84 -13.97 -9.52
CA SER A 178 -11.04 -15.13 -8.65
C SER A 178 -10.14 -15.05 -7.42
N ILE A 179 -8.90 -14.59 -7.56
CA ILE A 179 -7.99 -14.43 -6.42
C ILE A 179 -8.40 -13.23 -5.55
N LEU A 180 -8.69 -12.07 -6.15
CA LEU A 180 -9.09 -10.86 -5.42
C LEU A 180 -10.39 -11.09 -4.63
N PHE A 181 -11.47 -11.49 -5.33
CA PHE A 181 -12.76 -11.75 -4.69
C PHE A 181 -12.71 -12.99 -3.81
N GLY A 182 -11.90 -13.99 -4.14
CA GLY A 182 -11.66 -15.16 -3.29
C GLY A 182 -11.01 -14.77 -1.96
N ALA A 183 -9.97 -13.93 -1.99
CA ALA A 183 -9.31 -13.43 -0.79
C ALA A 183 -10.26 -12.58 0.07
N ILE A 184 -11.01 -11.65 -0.55
CA ILE A 184 -12.03 -10.85 0.13
C ILE A 184 -13.12 -11.74 0.72
N GLY A 185 -13.59 -12.72 -0.04
CA GLY A 185 -14.63 -13.66 0.38
C GLY A 185 -14.18 -14.53 1.56
N ILE A 186 -12.97 -15.10 1.51
CA ILE A 186 -12.40 -15.86 2.63
C ILE A 186 -12.26 -14.96 3.86
N HIS A 187 -11.70 -13.75 3.71
CA HIS A 187 -11.57 -12.81 4.82
C HIS A 187 -12.94 -12.43 5.39
N LEU A 188 -13.96 -12.25 4.55
CA LEU A 188 -15.33 -11.94 4.97
C LEU A 188 -15.94 -13.10 5.76
N ILE A 189 -15.81 -14.34 5.26
CA ILE A 189 -16.29 -15.54 5.94
C ILE A 189 -15.63 -15.69 7.32
N LEU A 190 -14.32 -15.48 7.40
CA LEU A 190 -13.60 -15.48 8.68
C LEU A 190 -14.07 -14.33 9.59
N GLY A 191 -14.31 -13.15 9.03
CA GLY A 191 -14.86 -12.00 9.76
C GLY A 191 -16.23 -12.30 10.37
N ILE A 192 -17.10 -12.97 9.62
CA ILE A 192 -18.42 -13.41 10.10
C ILE A 192 -18.25 -14.46 11.20
N LEU A 193 -17.42 -15.48 10.98
CA LEU A 193 -17.19 -16.58 11.91
C LEU A 193 -16.64 -16.08 13.26
N PHE A 194 -15.68 -15.16 13.23
CA PHE A 194 -15.06 -14.58 14.42
C PHE A 194 -15.78 -13.33 14.93
N LYS A 195 -16.91 -12.94 14.33
CA LYS A 195 -17.72 -11.77 14.72
C LYS A 195 -16.90 -10.47 14.76
N ILE A 196 -16.02 -10.28 13.78
CA ILE A 196 -15.20 -9.08 13.66
C ILE A 196 -16.10 -7.88 13.32
N PRO A 197 -15.96 -6.75 14.03
CA PRO A 197 -16.69 -5.52 13.70
C PRO A 197 -16.38 -5.00 12.28
N VAL A 198 -17.36 -4.32 11.67
CA VAL A 198 -17.26 -3.83 10.29
C VAL A 198 -16.04 -2.94 10.07
N ASP A 199 -15.78 -1.95 10.94
CA ASP A 199 -14.69 -0.99 10.71
C ASP A 199 -13.35 -1.67 10.89
N THR A 200 -13.22 -2.51 11.92
CA THR A 200 -12.03 -3.36 12.13
C THR A 200 -11.74 -4.24 10.91
N TRP A 201 -12.76 -4.89 10.35
CA TRP A 201 -12.60 -5.76 9.18
C TRP A 201 -12.20 -4.97 7.92
N ILE A 202 -12.79 -3.79 7.70
CA ILE A 202 -12.43 -2.94 6.56
C ILE A 202 -10.98 -2.46 6.69
N ILE A 203 -10.57 -2.02 7.89
CA ILE A 203 -9.19 -1.61 8.18
C ILE A 203 -8.22 -2.74 7.85
N THR A 204 -8.47 -3.95 8.34
CA THR A 204 -7.57 -5.09 8.12
C THR A 204 -7.60 -5.56 6.67
N SER A 205 -8.75 -5.54 6.00
CA SER A 205 -8.87 -5.91 4.59
C SER A 205 -8.12 -4.93 3.69
N VAL A 206 -8.30 -3.62 3.88
CA VAL A 206 -7.60 -2.59 3.09
C VAL A 206 -6.10 -2.66 3.33
N SER A 207 -5.68 -2.78 4.59
CA SER A 207 -4.28 -2.91 4.96
C SER A 207 -3.63 -4.15 4.34
N SER A 208 -4.36 -5.25 4.23
CA SER A 208 -3.85 -6.49 3.65
C SER A 208 -3.71 -6.44 2.13
N ILE A 209 -4.66 -5.80 1.43
CA ILE A 209 -4.68 -5.77 -0.05
C ILE A 209 -3.84 -4.63 -0.61
N TYR A 210 -3.97 -3.43 -0.06
CA TYR A 210 -3.33 -2.21 -0.56
C TYR A 210 -2.16 -1.74 0.32
N GLY A 211 -2.08 -2.23 1.55
CA GLY A 211 -1.13 -1.76 2.54
C GLY A 211 -1.73 -0.76 3.54
N PRO A 212 -1.12 -0.62 4.73
CA PRO A 212 -1.65 0.20 5.82
C PRO A 212 -1.78 1.69 5.47
N ALA A 213 -1.05 2.17 4.47
CA ALA A 213 -1.12 3.56 4.01
C ALA A 213 -2.45 3.92 3.32
N PHE A 214 -3.22 2.94 2.84
CA PHE A 214 -4.51 3.17 2.18
C PHE A 214 -5.69 3.08 3.13
N VAL A 215 -5.46 2.84 4.42
CA VAL A 215 -6.52 2.77 5.44
C VAL A 215 -7.18 4.14 5.68
N PRO A 216 -6.45 5.26 5.89
CA PRO A 216 -7.08 6.52 6.30
C PRO A 216 -8.19 7.04 5.35
N PRO A 217 -8.07 6.94 4.01
CA PRO A 217 -9.15 7.35 3.10
C PRO A 217 -10.46 6.54 3.23
N VAL A 218 -10.40 5.29 3.73
CA VAL A 218 -11.54 4.36 3.73
C VAL A 218 -12.34 4.40 5.04
N VAL A 219 -11.75 4.92 6.12
CA VAL A 219 -12.31 4.89 7.48
C VAL A 219 -12.87 6.26 7.91
N GLN A 220 -13.15 7.13 6.94
CA GLN A 220 -13.75 8.45 7.17
C GLN A 220 -15.25 8.37 7.47
#